data_AF-A0A9X1QAV7-F1
#
_entry.id   AF-A0A9X1QAV7-F1
#
_cell.length_a   1.000
_cell.length_b   1.000
_cell.length_c   1.000
_cell.angle_alpha   90.00
_cell.angle_beta   90.00
_cell.angle_gamma   90.00
#
_symmetry.space_group_name_H-M   'P 1'
#
loop_
_entity.id
_entity.type
_entity.pdbx_description
1 polymer ?
#
loop_
_entity_poly.entity_id
_entity_poly.type
_entity_poly.pdbx_seq_one_letter_code
_entity_poly.pdbx_strand_id
1 'polypeptide(L)'
;MRFFAIAIFAFFVGMHQAQAQNFKAELKKLDSEIKAAYKNKKLTELEYSKLQREQDVILAAIEKAQADDIVTPDEKNKIHSKIVRSKKRLAKYKTNREVY
;
A
#
# COMPACT_ATOMS: atom_id res chain seq x y z
N MET A 1 -12.51 20.29 -48.01
CA MET A 1 -13.17 20.07 -46.71
C MET A 1 -12.32 19.14 -45.85
N ARG A 2 -11.17 19.61 -45.35
CA ARG A 2 -10.14 18.84 -44.64
C ARG A 2 -9.98 19.33 -43.19
N PHE A 3 -11.06 19.45 -42.42
CA PHE A 3 -10.97 19.93 -41.04
C PHE A 3 -12.05 19.36 -40.11
N PHE A 4 -12.45 18.09 -40.27
CA PHE A 4 -13.47 17.47 -39.40
C PHE A 4 -13.00 16.25 -38.59
N ALA A 5 -11.75 15.80 -38.75
CA ALA A 5 -11.28 14.55 -38.15
C ALA A 5 -10.37 14.72 -36.91
N ILE A 6 -10.15 15.94 -36.40
CA ILE A 6 -9.22 16.19 -35.28
C ILE A 6 -9.95 16.33 -33.93
N ALA A 7 -11.27 16.51 -33.92
CA ALA A 7 -12.02 16.81 -32.70
C ALA A 7 -12.36 15.60 -31.81
N ILE A 8 -12.19 14.36 -32.28
CA ILE A 8 -12.67 13.16 -31.55
C ILE A 8 -11.57 12.53 -30.67
N PHE A 9 -10.30 12.80 -30.92
CA PHE A 9 -9.20 12.18 -30.16
C PHE A 9 -8.85 12.89 -28.84
N ALA A 10 -9.37 14.10 -28.61
CA ALA A 10 -9.06 14.89 -27.41
C ALA A 10 -9.92 14.55 -26.18
N PHE A 11 -10.94 13.68 -26.30
CA PHE A 11 -11.90 13.45 -25.20
C PHE A 11 -11.54 12.28 -24.28
N PHE A 12 -10.57 11.42 -24.61
CA PHE A 12 -10.24 10.23 -23.80
C PHE A 12 -9.14 10.43 -22.75
N VAL A 13 -8.48 11.60 -22.72
CA VAL A 13 -7.35 11.83 -21.79
C VAL A 13 -7.78 12.41 -20.44
N GLY A 14 -9.06 12.78 -20.28
CA GLY A 14 -9.54 13.51 -19.09
C GLY A 14 -9.99 12.68 -17.88
N MET A 15 -10.04 11.35 -17.97
CA MET A 15 -10.58 10.49 -16.90
C MET A 15 -9.54 9.53 -16.32
N HIS A 16 -8.43 10.06 -15.81
CA HIS A 16 -7.69 9.35 -14.76
C HIS A 16 -8.25 9.84 -13.43
N GLN A 17 -9.28 9.12 -12.97
CA GLN A 17 -9.85 9.33 -11.65
C GLN A 17 -8.74 9.30 -10.61
N ALA A 18 -8.54 10.42 -9.91
CA ALA A 18 -7.81 10.48 -8.67
C ALA A 18 -8.60 9.66 -7.63
N GLN A 19 -8.44 8.34 -7.66
CA GLN A 19 -8.91 7.48 -6.58
C GLN A 19 -8.15 7.93 -5.33
N ALA A 20 -8.86 8.52 -4.37
CA ALA A 20 -8.28 8.92 -3.11
C ALA A 20 -7.65 7.69 -2.44
N GLN A 21 -6.33 7.69 -2.28
CA GLN A 21 -5.62 6.55 -1.72
C GLN A 21 -5.95 6.39 -0.23
N ASN A 22 -6.69 5.33 0.11
CA ASN A 22 -7.07 5.04 1.48
C ASN A 22 -6.01 4.15 2.16
N PHE A 23 -4.95 4.79 2.68
CA PHE A 23 -3.85 4.09 3.32
C PHE A 23 -4.26 3.28 4.56
N LYS A 24 -5.26 3.73 5.34
CA LYS A 24 -5.76 2.98 6.50
C LYS A 24 -6.42 1.68 6.08
N ALA A 25 -7.23 1.70 5.01
CA ALA A 25 -7.84 0.49 4.45
C ALA A 25 -6.79 -0.47 3.88
N GLU A 26 -5.79 0.06 3.17
CA GLU A 26 -4.66 -0.76 2.68
C GLU A 26 -3.88 -1.42 3.83
N LEU A 27 -3.60 -0.66 4.90
CA LEU A 27 -2.89 -1.16 6.08
C LEU A 27 -3.70 -2.25 6.79
N LYS A 28 -5.00 -2.04 6.99
CA LYS A 28 -5.90 -3.04 7.59
C LYS A 28 -5.94 -4.34 6.78
N LYS A 29 -5.96 -4.23 5.44
CA LYS A 29 -5.91 -5.41 4.56
C LYS A 29 -4.58 -6.14 4.73
N LEU A 30 -3.46 -5.41 4.74
CA LEU A 30 -2.14 -6.00 4.94
C LEU A 30 -2.02 -6.70 6.30
N ASP A 31 -2.51 -6.10 7.39
CA ASP A 31 -2.54 -6.72 8.72
C ASP A 31 -3.33 -8.04 8.72
N SER A 32 -4.49 -8.06 8.05
CA SER A 32 -5.29 -9.28 7.88
C SER A 32 -4.51 -10.38 7.15
N GLU A 33 -3.77 -10.04 6.11
CA GLU A 33 -2.92 -10.98 5.37
C GLU A 33 -1.75 -11.50 6.21
N ILE A 34 -1.12 -10.63 7.02
CA ILE A 34 -0.04 -11.01 7.95
C ILE A 34 -0.56 -11.99 9.00
N LYS A 35 -1.69 -11.66 9.65
CA LYS A 35 -2.34 -12.52 10.66
C LYS A 35 -2.75 -13.86 10.08
N ALA A 36 -3.32 -13.88 8.88
CA ALA A 36 -3.67 -15.12 8.19
C ALA A 36 -2.41 -15.96 7.88
N ALA A 37 -1.32 -15.35 7.41
CA ALA A 37 -0.07 -16.06 7.15
C ALA A 37 0.52 -16.67 8.42
N TYR A 38 0.51 -15.93 9.54
CA TYR A 38 0.97 -16.44 10.83
C TYR A 38 0.11 -17.58 11.35
N LYS A 39 -1.24 -17.44 11.32
CA LYS A 39 -2.17 -18.50 11.71
C LYS A 39 -1.98 -19.78 10.90
N ASN A 40 -1.66 -19.64 9.61
CA ASN A 40 -1.37 -20.75 8.71
C ASN A 40 0.08 -21.28 8.83
N LYS A 41 0.82 -20.88 9.88
CA LYS A 41 2.22 -21.25 10.13
C LYS A 41 3.17 -20.92 8.97
N LYS A 42 2.84 -19.93 8.14
CA LYS A 42 3.70 -19.46 7.03
C LYS A 42 4.72 -18.41 7.47
N LEU A 43 4.70 -18.03 8.74
CA LEU A 43 5.59 -17.05 9.36
C LEU A 43 6.04 -17.60 10.70
N THR A 44 7.32 -17.42 11.01
CA THR A 44 7.82 -17.59 12.38
C THR A 44 7.29 -16.45 13.28
N GLU A 45 7.34 -16.64 14.60
CA GLU A 45 6.98 -15.60 15.57
C GLU A 45 7.85 -14.33 15.38
N LEU A 46 9.15 -14.51 15.12
CA LEU A 46 10.07 -13.41 14.87
C LEU A 46 9.71 -12.61 13.61
N GLU A 47 9.37 -13.29 12.52
CA GLU A 47 8.93 -12.65 11.27
C GLU A 47 7.60 -11.93 11.43
N TYR A 48 6.64 -12.55 12.14
CA TYR A 48 5.36 -11.94 12.47
C TYR A 48 5.57 -10.66 13.30
N SER A 49 6.36 -10.71 14.37
CA SER A 49 6.69 -9.53 15.19
C SER A 49 7.34 -8.42 14.36
N LYS A 50 8.26 -8.76 13.44
CA LYS A 50 8.87 -7.77 12.53
C LYS A 50 7.83 -7.09 11.64
N LEU A 51 6.90 -7.86 11.07
CA LEU A 51 5.83 -7.33 10.22
C LEU A 51 4.83 -6.47 11.01
N GLN A 52 4.52 -6.83 12.25
CA GLN A 52 3.66 -6.02 13.14
C GLN A 52 4.32 -4.67 13.48
N ARG A 53 5.61 -4.65 13.82
CA ARG A 53 6.35 -3.39 14.01
C ARG A 53 6.34 -2.50 12.76
N GLU A 54 6.38 -3.09 11.57
CA GLU A 54 6.21 -2.34 10.32
C GLU A 54 4.80 -1.74 10.18
N GLN A 55 3.75 -2.43 10.64
CA GLN A 55 2.39 -1.87 10.69
C GLN A 55 2.35 -0.61 11.57
N ASP A 56 2.93 -0.67 12.76
CA ASP A 56 2.96 0.45 13.70
C ASP A 56 3.67 1.67 13.10
N VAL A 57 4.82 1.45 12.44
CA VAL A 57 5.57 2.51 11.77
C VAL A 57 4.80 3.12 10.60
N ILE A 58 4.03 2.32 9.85
CA ILE A 58 3.19 2.83 8.77
C ILE A 58 2.00 3.62 9.34
N LEU A 59 1.36 3.11 10.40
CA LEU A 59 0.25 3.79 11.07
C LEU A 59 0.69 5.16 11.59
N ALA A 60 1.81 5.23 12.30
CA ALA A 60 2.36 6.50 12.78
C ALA A 60 2.68 7.47 11.63
N ALA A 61 3.13 6.98 10.47
CA ALA A 61 3.36 7.82 9.30
C ALA A 61 2.05 8.35 8.70
N ILE A 62 0.98 7.54 8.69
CA ILE A 62 -0.36 7.98 8.26
C ILE A 62 -0.90 9.03 9.22
N GLU A 63 -0.83 8.78 10.52
CA GLU A 63 -1.32 9.71 11.55
C GLU A 63 -0.58 11.04 11.50
N LYS A 64 0.75 11.00 11.37
CA LYS A 64 1.57 12.21 11.20
C LYS A 64 1.16 13.03 9.98
N ALA A 65 0.97 12.37 8.84
CA ALA A 65 0.58 13.05 7.59
C ALA A 65 -0.87 13.53 7.59
N GLN A 66 -1.70 13.07 8.52
CA GLN A 66 -3.08 13.50 8.69
C GLN A 66 -3.25 14.53 9.81
N ALA A 67 -2.19 14.88 10.53
CA ALA A 67 -2.28 15.72 11.72
C ALA A 67 -2.66 17.19 11.41
N ASP A 68 -2.36 17.65 10.20
CA ASP A 68 -2.64 19.01 9.70
C ASP A 68 -3.74 19.04 8.64
N ASP A 69 -4.49 17.94 8.48
CA ASP A 69 -5.52 17.74 7.46
C ASP A 69 -5.04 17.91 6.00
N ILE A 70 -3.73 18.02 5.75
CA ILE A 70 -3.14 18.21 4.42
C ILE A 70 -2.08 17.14 4.16
N VAL A 71 -2.47 16.05 3.48
CA VAL A 71 -1.51 15.02 3.06
C VAL A 71 -0.79 15.44 1.77
N THR A 72 0.48 15.81 1.87
CA THR A 72 1.29 16.19 0.71
C THR A 72 1.61 14.99 -0.22
N PRO A 73 1.91 15.21 -1.52
CA PRO A 73 2.32 14.13 -2.42
C PRO A 73 3.54 13.35 -1.95
N ASP A 74 4.52 14.01 -1.32
CA ASP A 74 5.70 13.37 -0.76
C ASP A 74 5.34 12.42 0.39
N GLU A 75 4.45 12.83 1.29
CA GLU A 75 3.96 11.97 2.37
C GLU A 75 3.17 10.78 1.84
N LYS A 76 2.30 10.98 0.83
CA LYS A 76 1.60 9.88 0.14
C LYS A 76 2.61 8.86 -0.40
N ASN A 77 3.64 9.33 -1.10
CA ASN A 77 4.68 8.47 -1.66
C ASN A 77 5.50 7.74 -0.60
N LYS A 78 5.81 8.41 0.52
CA LYS A 78 6.51 7.82 1.66
C LYS A 78 5.68 6.72 2.31
N ILE A 79 4.39 6.97 2.58
CA ILE A 79 3.47 5.97 3.16
C ILE A 79 3.31 4.80 2.19
N HIS A 80 3.02 5.07 0.92
CA HIS A 80 2.87 4.04 -0.11
C HIS A 80 4.11 3.15 -0.20
N SER A 81 5.30 3.76 -0.24
CA SER A 81 6.56 3.02 -0.30
C SER A 81 6.78 2.12 0.91
N LYS A 82 6.36 2.53 2.12
CA LYS A 82 6.44 1.68 3.32
C LYS A 82 5.49 0.49 3.21
N ILE A 83 4.25 0.69 2.77
CA ILE A 83 3.27 -0.39 2.54
C ILE A 83 3.81 -1.39 1.51
N VAL A 84 4.34 -0.90 0.38
CA VAL A 84 4.90 -1.77 -0.68
C VAL A 84 6.08 -2.59 -0.16
N ARG A 85 6.99 -1.99 0.63
CA ARG A 85 8.10 -2.73 1.24
C ARG A 85 7.61 -3.83 2.18
N SER A 86 6.64 -3.54 3.02
CA SER A 86 6.07 -4.53 3.95
C SER A 86 5.36 -5.67 3.21
N LYS A 87 4.59 -5.36 2.14
CA LYS A 87 4.00 -6.36 1.23
C LYS A 87 5.05 -7.28 0.60
N LYS A 88 6.16 -6.70 0.11
CA LYS A 88 7.28 -7.48 -0.46
C LYS A 88 7.94 -8.39 0.60
N ARG A 89 8.11 -7.88 1.83
CA ARG A 89 8.66 -8.67 2.93
C ARG A 89 7.74 -9.84 3.31
N LEU A 90 6.44 -9.60 3.44
CA LEU A 90 5.45 -10.65 3.68
C LEU A 90 5.50 -11.71 2.57
N ALA A 91 5.59 -11.30 1.30
CA ALA A 91 5.74 -12.23 0.19
C ALA A 91 6.99 -13.10 0.32
N LYS A 92 8.13 -12.50 0.67
CA LYS A 92 9.40 -13.21 0.90
C LYS A 92 9.27 -14.24 2.03
N TYR A 93 8.73 -13.85 3.18
CA TYR A 93 8.59 -14.74 4.33
C TYR A 93 7.64 -15.91 4.05
N LYS A 94 6.51 -15.67 3.37
CA LYS A 94 5.58 -16.74 2.96
C LYS A 94 6.22 -17.82 2.07
N THR A 95 7.27 -17.48 1.34
CA THR A 95 7.99 -18.38 0.44
C THR A 95 9.28 -18.92 1.02
N ASN A 96 9.66 -18.48 2.24
CA ASN A 96 10.86 -18.98 2.90
C ASN A 96 10.64 -20.44 3.25
N ARG A 97 11.59 -21.32 2.92
CA ARG A 97 11.49 -22.77 3.20
C ARG A 97 11.88 -23.12 4.64
N GLU A 98 12.27 -22.13 5.43
CA GLU A 98 12.57 -22.24 6.87
C GLU A 98 11.29 -22.33 7.73
N VAL A 99 10.16 -22.74 7.16
CA VAL A 99 8.94 -22.99 7.93
C VAL A 99 9.15 -24.25 8.77
N TYR A 100 9.34 -24.08 10.08
CA TYR A 100 9.43 -25.15 11.09
C TYR A 100 8.04 -25.51 11.65
#